data_AF-A0A484HJL0-F1
#
_entry.id   AF-A0A484HJL0-F1
#
_cell.length_a   1.000
_cell.length_b   1.000
_cell.length_c   1.000
_cell.angle_alpha   90.00
_cell.angle_beta   90.00
_cell.angle_gamma   90.00
#
_symmetry.space_group_name_H-M   'P 1'
#
loop_
_entity.id
_entity.type
_entity.pdbx_description
1 polymer ?
#
loop_
_entity_poly.entity_id
_entity_poly.type
_entity_poly.pdbx_seq_one_letter_code
_entity_poly.pdbx_strand_id
1 'polypeptide(L)'
;MVAPGEPKCKPKRITQRIFIKMESYRGFLGQGWSFPPVFDSNSGQVSMSAAEDNIRQSVWTILSTSPGERVMRPDFGCDLKSLMFEESDQGLKRDIVSMVSKSLLVYEPRIQVDFVEAIEDEEDPGKILIHIDYTIKTTNSRKNIVYPFYLHEASYL
;
A
#
# COMPACT_ATOMS: atom_id res chain seq x y z
N MET A 1 51.04 27.70 38.51
CA MET A 1 50.20 28.00 37.33
C MET A 1 49.79 26.68 36.69
N VAL A 2 48.60 26.19 37.02
CA VAL A 2 47.91 25.05 36.37
C VAL A 2 46.43 25.41 36.32
N ALA A 3 45.82 25.22 35.15
CA ALA A 3 44.53 25.76 34.70
C ALA A 3 43.30 25.32 35.52
N PRO A 4 42.19 26.10 35.53
CA PRO A 4 40.92 25.69 36.12
C PRO A 4 40.20 24.65 35.26
N GLY A 5 39.71 23.59 35.90
CA GLY A 5 39.01 22.47 35.28
C GLY A 5 37.66 22.83 34.65
N GLU A 6 37.37 22.16 33.54
CA GLU A 6 36.14 22.30 32.75
C GLU A 6 34.87 21.93 33.54
N PRO A 7 33.73 22.62 33.29
CA PRO A 7 32.45 22.24 33.87
C PRO A 7 31.86 21.01 33.17
N LYS A 8 31.67 19.92 33.94
CA LYS A 8 30.98 18.70 33.51
C LYS A 8 29.52 18.99 33.12
N CYS A 9 29.23 18.96 31.82
CA CYS A 9 27.88 19.06 31.28
C CYS A 9 27.10 17.76 31.60
N LYS A 10 26.03 17.86 32.40
CA LYS A 10 25.12 16.72 32.66
C LYS A 10 24.24 16.45 31.43
N PRO A 11 24.04 15.19 31.02
CA PRO A 11 23.22 14.90 29.85
C PRO A 11 21.75 15.25 30.12
N LYS A 12 21.20 16.16 29.30
CA LYS A 12 19.78 16.53 29.31
C LYS A 12 18.97 15.34 28.76
N ARG A 13 17.95 14.91 29.51
CA ARG A 13 17.00 13.84 29.13
C ARG A 13 16.24 14.23 27.85
N ILE A 14 16.51 13.57 26.73
CA ILE A 14 15.83 13.74 25.43
C ILE A 14 14.99 12.48 25.12
N THR A 15 14.11 12.06 26.03
CA THR A 15 13.45 10.72 25.88
C THR A 15 11.93 10.74 25.91
N GLN A 16 11.27 11.91 25.96
CA GLN A 16 9.79 11.96 25.99
C GLN A 16 9.13 12.56 24.73
N ARG A 17 9.89 13.16 23.81
CA ARG A 17 9.31 13.85 22.63
C ARG A 17 9.06 12.95 21.41
N ILE A 18 9.77 11.82 21.30
CA ILE A 18 9.66 10.92 20.14
C ILE A 18 8.43 10.01 20.25
N PHE A 19 8.08 9.58 21.46
CA PHE A 19 6.97 8.65 21.70
C PHE A 19 5.61 9.24 21.32
N ILE A 20 5.33 10.50 21.70
CA ILE A 20 4.05 11.18 21.42
C ILE A 20 3.78 11.33 19.91
N LYS A 21 4.85 11.47 19.11
CA LYS A 21 4.71 11.69 17.66
C LYS A 21 4.30 10.41 16.91
N MET A 22 4.64 9.24 17.46
CA MET A 22 4.35 7.94 16.83
C MET A 22 2.93 7.43 17.15
N GLU A 23 2.42 7.73 18.35
CA GLU A 23 1.04 7.41 18.75
C GLU A 23 0.01 8.28 18.00
N SER A 24 0.31 9.57 17.84
CA SER A 24 -0.54 10.51 17.10
C SER A 24 -0.64 10.19 15.60
N TYR A 25 0.37 9.53 15.04
CA TYR A 25 0.42 9.14 13.62
C TYR A 25 -0.56 8.01 13.29
N ARG A 26 -0.64 7.00 14.17
CA ARG A 26 -1.55 5.86 14.02
C ARG A 26 -3.01 6.26 14.16
N GLY A 27 -3.31 7.17 15.11
CA GLY A 27 -4.67 7.69 15.31
C GLY A 27 -5.20 8.53 14.14
N PHE A 28 -4.31 9.23 13.41
CA PHE A 28 -4.72 10.15 12.35
C PHE A 28 -4.95 9.47 10.99
N LEU A 29 -4.14 8.47 10.63
CA LEU A 29 -4.32 7.72 9.37
C LEU A 29 -5.40 6.62 9.47
N GLY A 30 -5.89 6.39 10.68
CA GLY A 30 -6.92 5.41 11.01
C GLY A 30 -6.36 4.03 11.32
N GLN A 31 -7.21 3.24 11.97
CA GLN A 31 -7.01 1.83 12.24
C GLN A 31 -8.20 1.06 11.71
N GLY A 32 -7.96 -0.11 11.12
CA GLY A 32 -8.99 -0.99 10.60
C GLY A 32 -8.61 -2.45 10.82
N TRP A 33 -9.50 -3.35 10.41
CA TRP A 33 -9.17 -4.77 10.39
C TRP A 33 -8.04 -5.02 9.41
N SER A 34 -7.13 -5.92 9.77
CA SER A 34 -6.12 -6.36 8.82
C SER A 34 -6.76 -7.16 7.70
N PHE A 35 -6.17 -7.08 6.51
CA PHE A 35 -6.50 -7.94 5.39
C PHE A 35 -5.27 -8.82 5.05
N PRO A 36 -5.43 -10.16 4.98
CA PRO A 36 -6.67 -10.92 5.25
C PRO A 36 -7.11 -10.84 6.72
N PRO A 37 -8.42 -10.93 7.03
CA PRO A 37 -8.91 -10.90 8.41
C PRO A 37 -8.41 -12.12 9.18
N VAL A 38 -7.67 -11.87 10.27
CA VAL A 38 -7.15 -12.93 11.16
C VAL A 38 -7.66 -12.69 12.57
N PHE A 39 -8.10 -13.75 13.23
CA PHE A 39 -8.47 -13.76 14.64
C PHE A 39 -7.38 -14.46 15.43
N ASP A 40 -6.90 -13.81 16.48
CA ASP A 40 -5.90 -14.38 17.38
C ASP A 40 -6.58 -15.41 18.30
N SER A 41 -6.07 -16.64 18.29
CA SER A 41 -6.61 -17.75 19.07
C SER A 41 -6.51 -17.57 20.58
N ASN A 42 -5.55 -16.77 21.05
CA ASN A 42 -5.28 -16.57 22.47
C ASN A 42 -6.08 -15.39 23.03
N SER A 43 -6.19 -14.30 22.28
CA SER A 43 -6.89 -13.09 22.72
C SER A 43 -8.36 -13.04 22.27
N GLY A 44 -8.74 -13.82 21.25
CA GLY A 44 -10.07 -13.75 20.62
C GLY A 44 -10.31 -12.44 19.87
N GLN A 45 -9.28 -11.60 19.73
CA GLN A 45 -9.38 -10.30 19.08
C GLN A 45 -9.06 -10.41 17.60
N VAL A 46 -9.63 -9.47 16.83
CA VAL A 46 -9.30 -9.32 15.42
C VAL A 46 -7.97 -8.59 15.27
N SER A 47 -7.13 -9.07 14.37
CA SER A 47 -5.89 -8.40 14.01
C SER A 47 -6.22 -7.07 13.33
N MET A 48 -5.55 -6.00 13.77
CA MET A 48 -5.78 -4.65 13.27
C MET A 48 -4.58 -4.16 12.47
N SER A 49 -4.82 -3.53 11.32
CA SER A 49 -3.82 -2.75 10.59
C SER A 49 -3.99 -1.26 10.88
N ALA A 50 -2.87 -0.53 10.92
CA ALA A 50 -2.86 0.91 11.21
C ALA A 50 -2.00 1.65 10.19
N ALA A 51 -2.35 2.92 9.96
CA ALA A 51 -1.52 3.85 9.20
C ALA A 51 -1.08 3.34 7.82
N GLU A 52 0.23 3.27 7.56
CA GLU A 52 0.81 2.91 6.26
C GLU A 52 0.45 1.49 5.83
N ASP A 53 0.42 0.54 6.76
CA ASP A 53 0.04 -0.84 6.48
C ASP A 53 -1.43 -0.94 6.07
N ASN A 54 -2.29 -0.13 6.67
CA ASN A 54 -3.70 -0.06 6.30
C ASN A 54 -3.88 0.51 4.88
N ILE A 55 -3.11 1.53 4.51
CA ILE A 55 -3.10 2.07 3.14
C ILE A 55 -2.64 1.00 2.15
N ARG A 56 -1.54 0.30 2.46
CA ARG A 56 -1.02 -0.77 1.61
C ARG A 56 -2.06 -1.87 1.39
N GLN A 57 -2.72 -2.33 2.45
CA GLN A 57 -3.78 -3.34 2.37
C GLN A 57 -5.01 -2.84 1.59
N SER A 58 -5.36 -1.57 1.74
CA SER A 58 -6.45 -0.94 0.99
C SER A 58 -6.17 -0.92 -0.52
N VAL A 59 -4.95 -0.50 -0.92
CA VAL A 59 -4.49 -0.54 -2.33
C VAL A 59 -4.61 -1.96 -2.89
N TRP A 60 -4.10 -2.97 -2.17
CA TRP A 60 -4.25 -4.38 -2.56
C TRP A 60 -5.71 -4.78 -2.74
N THR A 61 -6.58 -4.40 -1.81
CA THR A 61 -8.01 -4.72 -1.85
C THR A 61 -8.70 -4.08 -3.05
N ILE A 62 -8.36 -2.83 -3.40
CA ILE A 62 -8.93 -2.14 -4.56
C ILE A 62 -8.54 -2.87 -5.84
N LEU A 63 -7.27 -3.25 -5.99
CA LEU A 63 -6.75 -3.90 -7.21
C LEU A 63 -7.22 -5.35 -7.36
N SER A 64 -7.49 -6.04 -6.26
CA SER A 64 -7.94 -7.44 -6.29
C SER A 64 -9.47 -7.60 -6.42
N THR A 65 -10.23 -6.51 -6.30
CA THR A 65 -11.70 -6.52 -6.34
C THR A 65 -12.19 -6.01 -7.68
N SER A 66 -13.03 -6.78 -8.37
CA SER A 66 -13.69 -6.33 -9.60
C SER A 66 -14.99 -5.59 -9.29
N PRO A 67 -15.37 -4.56 -10.08
CA PRO A 67 -16.69 -3.94 -9.98
C PRO A 67 -17.81 -4.99 -10.02
N GLY A 68 -18.82 -4.84 -9.17
CA GLY A 68 -19.94 -5.76 -9.00
C GLY A 68 -19.75 -6.80 -7.89
N GLU A 69 -18.53 -7.06 -7.42
CA GLU A 69 -18.29 -8.04 -6.34
C GLU A 69 -18.86 -7.58 -4.98
N ARG A 70 -18.95 -6.27 -4.75
CA ARG A 70 -19.51 -5.70 -3.52
C ARG A 70 -20.97 -5.30 -3.71
N VAL A 71 -21.88 -6.06 -3.12
CA VAL A 71 -23.35 -5.91 -3.23
C VAL A 71 -23.83 -4.45 -3.04
N MET A 72 -23.37 -3.78 -1.98
CA MET A 72 -23.81 -2.40 -1.66
C MET A 72 -22.91 -1.32 -2.28
N ARG A 73 -21.89 -1.69 -3.04
CA ARG A 73 -20.93 -0.79 -3.70
C ARG A 73 -20.47 -1.41 -5.03
N PRO A 74 -21.37 -1.53 -6.02
CA PRO A 74 -21.05 -2.19 -7.28
C PRO A 74 -19.91 -1.50 -8.05
N ASP A 75 -19.74 -0.19 -7.92
CA ASP A 75 -18.69 0.54 -8.65
C ASP A 75 -17.27 0.29 -8.07
N PHE A 76 -17.18 -0.18 -6.82
CA PHE A 76 -15.90 -0.30 -6.11
C PHE A 76 -14.99 -1.38 -6.73
N GLY A 77 -13.73 -1.01 -6.97
CA GLY A 77 -12.68 -1.94 -7.39
C GLY A 77 -11.86 -1.40 -8.56
N CYS A 78 -11.09 -2.29 -9.18
CA CYS A 78 -10.38 -2.08 -10.42
C CYS A 78 -10.64 -3.29 -11.33
N ASP A 79 -11.12 -3.07 -12.54
CA ASP A 79 -11.53 -4.16 -13.43
C ASP A 79 -10.36 -4.83 -14.17
N LEU A 80 -9.26 -5.12 -13.48
CA LEU A 80 -8.09 -5.77 -14.08
C LEU A 80 -8.43 -7.15 -14.66
N LYS A 81 -9.43 -7.83 -14.09
CA LYS A 81 -9.86 -9.16 -14.58
C LYS A 81 -10.42 -9.13 -16.00
N SER A 82 -11.00 -8.01 -16.44
CA SER A 82 -11.46 -7.85 -17.83
C SER A 82 -10.34 -7.94 -18.86
N LEU A 83 -9.10 -7.68 -18.44
CA LEU A 83 -7.89 -7.74 -19.26
C LEU A 83 -7.18 -9.10 -19.21
N MET A 84 -7.73 -10.07 -18.47
CA MET A 84 -7.19 -11.43 -18.47
C MET A 84 -7.37 -12.05 -19.87
N PHE A 85 -6.38 -12.83 -20.31
CA PHE A 85 -6.31 -13.44 -21.64
C PHE A 85 -6.08 -12.50 -22.83
N GLU A 86 -5.87 -11.20 -22.59
CA GLU A 86 -5.39 -10.29 -23.64
C GLU A 86 -3.91 -10.53 -23.96
N GLU A 87 -3.49 -10.16 -25.18
CA GLU A 87 -2.08 -10.27 -25.59
C GLU A 87 -1.21 -9.27 -24.80
N SER A 88 0.01 -9.68 -24.42
CA SER A 88 0.95 -8.87 -23.63
C SER A 88 1.62 -7.74 -24.44
N ASP A 89 0.82 -6.83 -24.98
CA ASP A 89 1.30 -5.73 -25.82
C ASP A 89 1.46 -4.40 -25.05
N GLN A 90 1.88 -3.35 -25.77
CA GLN A 90 2.01 -2.02 -25.21
C GLN A 90 0.66 -1.33 -24.97
N GLY A 91 -0.41 -1.75 -25.65
CA GLY A 91 -1.77 -1.26 -25.45
C GLY A 91 -2.30 -1.69 -24.09
N LEU A 92 -2.26 -2.99 -23.81
CA LEU A 92 -2.61 -3.60 -22.54
C LEU A 92 -1.89 -2.94 -21.36
N LYS A 93 -0.57 -2.75 -21.46
CA LYS A 93 0.23 -2.09 -20.42
C LYS A 93 -0.26 -0.66 -20.14
N ARG A 94 -0.66 0.09 -21.17
CA ARG A 94 -1.25 1.44 -21.02
C ARG A 94 -2.64 1.40 -20.38
N ASP A 95 -3.46 0.42 -20.74
CA ASP A 95 -4.80 0.25 -20.18
C ASP A 95 -4.72 -0.09 -18.69
N ILE A 96 -3.83 -1.00 -18.30
CA ILE A 96 -3.53 -1.31 -16.89
C ILE A 96 -3.14 -0.04 -16.13
N VAL A 97 -2.15 0.72 -16.63
CA VAL A 97 -1.69 1.96 -15.99
C VAL A 97 -2.84 2.96 -15.81
N SER A 98 -3.67 3.13 -16.85
CA SER A 98 -4.83 4.03 -16.84
C SER A 98 -5.88 3.59 -15.81
N MET A 99 -6.23 2.30 -15.77
CA MET A 99 -7.24 1.74 -14.88
C MET A 99 -6.80 1.78 -13.42
N VAL A 100 -5.56 1.40 -13.13
CA VAL A 100 -4.97 1.45 -11.79
C VAL A 100 -4.94 2.89 -11.27
N SER A 101 -4.43 3.82 -12.08
CA SER A 101 -4.32 5.23 -11.69
C SER A 101 -5.70 5.84 -11.37
N LYS A 102 -6.70 5.59 -12.21
CA LYS A 102 -8.08 6.06 -12.00
C LYS A 102 -8.71 5.45 -10.75
N SER A 103 -8.58 4.14 -10.56
CA SER A 103 -9.19 3.42 -9.44
C SER A 103 -8.60 3.88 -8.10
N LEU A 104 -7.28 4.06 -8.03
CA LEU A 104 -6.62 4.57 -6.82
C LEU A 104 -6.98 6.03 -6.53
N LEU A 105 -7.10 6.86 -7.56
CA LEU A 105 -7.53 8.26 -7.40
C LEU A 105 -8.93 8.37 -6.79
N VAL A 106 -9.84 7.49 -7.19
CA VAL A 106 -11.24 7.49 -6.73
C VAL A 106 -11.38 6.85 -5.35
N TYR A 107 -10.75 5.70 -5.13
CA TYR A 107 -11.03 4.86 -3.95
C TYR A 107 -10.03 5.03 -2.80
N GLU A 108 -8.84 5.61 -3.03
CA GLU A 108 -7.82 5.81 -1.99
C GLU A 108 -7.36 7.27 -1.90
N PRO A 109 -8.20 8.19 -1.39
CA PRO A 109 -7.89 9.62 -1.39
C PRO A 109 -6.73 10.02 -0.47
N ARG A 110 -6.28 9.14 0.43
CA ARG A 110 -5.17 9.39 1.37
C ARG A 110 -3.81 9.43 0.67
N ILE A 111 -3.70 8.83 -0.52
CA ILE A 111 -2.47 8.82 -1.31
C ILE A 111 -2.58 9.78 -2.50
N GLN A 112 -1.41 10.21 -2.97
CA GLN A 112 -1.22 10.80 -4.28
C GLN A 112 -0.39 9.81 -5.10
N VAL A 113 -0.95 9.32 -6.20
CA VAL A 113 -0.23 8.45 -7.12
C VAL A 113 0.78 9.29 -7.88
N ASP A 114 2.07 8.97 -7.75
CA ASP A 114 3.16 9.71 -8.37
C ASP A 114 3.56 9.08 -9.70
N PHE A 115 3.59 7.74 -9.75
CA PHE A 115 3.95 6.98 -10.95
C PHE A 115 3.33 5.58 -10.93
N VAL A 116 2.94 5.08 -12.10
CA VAL A 116 2.47 3.70 -12.30
C VAL A 116 3.09 3.14 -13.57
N GLU A 117 3.61 1.92 -13.46
CA GLU A 117 4.24 1.21 -14.57
C GLU A 117 3.81 -0.26 -14.56
N ALA A 118 3.62 -0.82 -15.76
CA ALA A 118 3.31 -2.23 -15.95
C ALA A 118 4.47 -2.87 -16.72
N ILE A 119 5.21 -3.73 -16.02
CA ILE A 119 6.39 -4.42 -16.54
C ILE A 119 6.07 -5.91 -16.65
N GLU A 120 6.46 -6.53 -17.74
CA GLU A 120 6.34 -7.99 -17.88
C GLU A 120 7.47 -8.67 -17.12
N ASP A 121 7.13 -9.74 -16.39
CA ASP A 121 8.09 -10.48 -15.59
C ASP A 121 9.03 -11.27 -16.52
N GLU A 122 10.35 -11.13 -16.32
CA GLU A 122 11.36 -11.77 -17.17
C GLU A 122 11.36 -13.30 -17.01
N GLU A 123 10.94 -13.81 -15.84
CA GLU A 123 10.91 -15.24 -15.53
C GLU A 123 9.58 -15.89 -15.94
N ASP A 124 8.49 -15.11 -15.95
CA ASP A 124 7.14 -15.56 -16.29
C ASP A 124 6.43 -14.59 -17.27
N PRO A 125 6.51 -14.83 -18.59
CA PRO A 125 5.84 -14.00 -19.61
C PRO A 125 4.31 -13.89 -19.46
N GLY A 126 3.69 -14.75 -18.65
CA GLY A 126 2.26 -14.67 -18.32
C GLY A 126 1.94 -13.68 -17.20
N LYS A 127 2.94 -13.00 -16.63
CA LYS A 127 2.82 -12.19 -15.42
C LYS A 127 3.30 -10.77 -15.66
N ILE A 128 2.46 -9.80 -15.28
CA ILE A 128 2.75 -8.37 -15.30
C ILE A 128 2.93 -7.89 -13.86
N LEU A 129 4.07 -7.28 -13.57
CA LEU A 129 4.35 -6.55 -12.34
C LEU A 129 3.89 -5.10 -12.50
N ILE A 130 2.86 -4.72 -11.73
CA ILE A 130 2.37 -3.35 -11.67
C ILE A 130 3.09 -2.62 -10.54
N HIS A 131 4.01 -1.75 -10.90
CA HIS A 131 4.74 -0.87 -10.00
C HIS A 131 3.94 0.39 -9.76
N ILE A 132 3.77 0.77 -8.49
CA ILE A 132 3.00 1.94 -8.09
C ILE A 132 3.80 2.71 -7.05
N ASP A 133 4.25 3.89 -7.42
CA ASP A 133 4.85 4.86 -6.51
C ASP A 133 3.81 5.89 -6.09
N TYR A 134 3.73 6.14 -4.79
CA TYR A 134 2.78 7.08 -4.24
C TYR A 134 3.31 7.81 -3.01
N THR A 135 2.79 9.00 -2.78
CA THR A 135 3.05 9.81 -1.60
C THR A 135 1.82 9.80 -0.70
N ILE A 136 2.00 9.50 0.58
CA ILE A 136 0.93 9.64 1.58
C ILE A 136 0.77 11.14 1.88
N LYS A 137 -0.38 11.72 1.53
CA LYS A 137 -0.61 13.18 1.54
C LYS A 137 -0.34 13.83 2.91
N THR A 138 -0.77 13.16 3.97
CA THR A 138 -0.63 13.66 5.34
C THR A 138 0.82 13.74 5.79
N THR A 139 1.63 12.76 5.41
CA THR A 139 2.93 12.49 6.03
C THR A 139 4.07 12.87 5.10
N ASN A 140 3.73 13.17 3.85
CA ASN A 140 4.65 13.44 2.74
C ASN A 140 5.71 12.34 2.60
N SER A 141 5.32 11.11 2.93
CA SER A 141 6.18 9.93 2.88
C SER A 141 5.97 9.23 1.55
N ARG A 142 7.04 9.07 0.77
CA ARG A 142 7.04 8.31 -0.48
C ARG A 142 7.14 6.83 -0.19
N LYS A 143 6.31 6.05 -0.88
CA LYS A 143 6.21 4.60 -0.77
C LYS A 143 6.03 3.99 -2.15
N ASN A 144 6.41 2.73 -2.26
CA ASN A 144 6.21 1.93 -3.46
C ASN A 144 5.48 0.64 -3.12
N ILE A 145 4.79 0.08 -4.11
CA ILE A 145 4.18 -1.25 -4.04
C ILE A 145 4.24 -1.91 -5.40
N VAL A 146 4.43 -3.23 -5.41
CA VAL A 146 4.40 -4.06 -6.62
C VAL A 146 3.23 -5.02 -6.51
N TYR A 147 2.32 -4.96 -7.47
CA TYR A 147 1.16 -5.84 -7.57
C TYR A 147 1.34 -6.81 -8.75
N PRO A 148 1.39 -8.13 -8.53
CA PRO A 148 1.47 -9.12 -9.59
C PRO A 148 0.09 -9.34 -10.22
N PHE A 149 0.00 -9.21 -11.53
CA PHE A 149 -1.17 -9.49 -12.34
C PHE A 149 -0.87 -10.64 -13.31
N TYR A 150 -1.69 -11.69 -13.29
CA TYR A 150 -1.51 -12.88 -14.12
C TYR A 150 -2.46 -12.81 -15.31
N LEU A 151 -1.91 -12.81 -16.52
CA LEU A 151 -2.67 -12.77 -17.78
C LEU A 151 -3.31 -14.11 -18.11
N HIS A 152 -2.59 -15.18 -17.81
CA HIS A 152 -3.04 -16.55 -18.00
C HIS A 152 -3.15 -17.22 -16.63
N GLU A 153 -4.12 -18.11 -16.47
CA GLU A 153 -4.15 -18.98 -15.31
C GLU A 153 -2.82 -19.74 -15.24
N ALA A 154 -2.24 -19.82 -14.05
CA ALA A 154 -1.05 -20.64 -13.82
C ALA A 154 -1.42 -22.09 -14.19
N SER A 155 -1.04 -22.51 -15.40
CA SER A 155 -1.16 -23.89 -15.88
C SER A 155 -0.09 -24.74 -15.19
N TYR A 156 -0.27 -24.94 -13.89
CA TYR A 156 0.46 -25.93 -13.11
C TYR A 156 -0.50 -27.09 -12.80
N LEU A 157 -0.53 -28.05 -13.73
CA LEU A 157 -0.79 -29.47 -13.45
C LEU A 157 0.33 -30.29 -14.08
#